data_AF-A0A484ZED0-F1
#
_entry.id   AF-A0A484ZED0-F1
#
_cell.length_a   1.000
_cell.length_b   1.000
_cell.length_c   1.000
_cell.angle_alpha   90.00
_cell.angle_beta   90.00
_cell.angle_gamma   90.00
#
_symmetry.space_group_name_H-M   'P 1'
#
loop_
_entity.id
_entity.type
_entity.pdbx_description
1 polymer ?
#
loop_
_entity_poly.entity_id
_entity_poly.type
_entity_poly.pdbx_seq_one_letter_code
_entity_poly.pdbx_strand_id
1 'polypeptide(L)'
;MLQLKNVELSCAKERWFRSPTWTPILRNINLNVQSGELVALVGGSGEGKSLLLQNILGLLPTSMRSSGQILIDDQIINTGQQRHLRGIPLAIFRKVLVRLIRC
;
A
#
# COMPACT_ATOMS: atom_id res chain seq x y z
N MET A 1 4.96 -14.82 -1.95
CA MET A 1 4.17 -14.51 -0.74
C MET A 1 4.32 -13.03 -0.42
N LEU A 2 3.23 -12.27 -0.40
CA LEU A 2 3.21 -10.84 -0.06
C LEU A 2 2.76 -10.66 1.40
N GLN A 3 3.52 -9.92 2.21
CA GLN A 3 3.18 -9.59 3.58
C GLN A 3 3.25 -8.08 3.82
N LEU A 4 2.22 -7.54 4.48
CA LEU A 4 2.21 -6.19 5.03
C LEU A 4 2.26 -6.31 6.56
N LYS A 5 3.23 -5.64 7.18
CA LYS A 5 3.37 -5.59 8.64
C LYS A 5 3.31 -4.16 9.12
N ASN A 6 2.29 -3.85 9.92
CA ASN A 6 2.01 -2.54 10.51
C ASN A 6 2.13 -1.39 9.50
N VAL A 7 1.52 -1.57 8.33
CA VAL A 7 1.59 -0.55 7.28
C VAL A 7 0.65 0.60 7.61
N GLU A 8 1.16 1.82 7.59
CA GLU A 8 0.36 3.04 7.76
C GLU A 8 0.58 4.00 6.60
N LEU A 9 -0.49 4.65 6.16
CA LEU A 9 -0.44 5.67 5.13
C LEU A 9 -0.89 7.00 5.71
N SER A 10 -0.10 8.05 5.49
CA SER A 10 -0.43 9.41 5.88
C SER A 10 -0.28 10.35 4.69
N CYS A 11 -1.11 11.40 4.65
CA CYS A 11 -1.09 12.43 3.62
C CYS A 11 -0.73 13.78 4.23
N ALA A 12 0.06 14.56 3.49
CA ALA A 12 0.37 15.94 3.83
C ALA A 12 -0.84 16.82 3.56
N LYS A 13 -1.33 17.49 4.61
CA LYS A 13 -2.30 18.57 4.47
C LYS A 13 -1.54 19.89 4.39
N GLU A 14 -1.44 20.45 3.19
CA GLU A 14 -0.82 21.75 2.99
C GLU A 14 -1.74 22.85 3.53
N ARG A 15 -1.16 23.75 4.33
CA ARG A 15 -1.81 24.97 4.79
C ARG A 15 -0.89 26.11 4.42
N TRP A 16 -1.39 27.07 3.64
CA TRP A 16 -0.63 28.14 2.95
C TRP A 16 0.40 28.91 3.81
N PHE A 17 0.39 28.77 5.13
CA PHE A 17 1.29 29.47 6.04
C PHE A 17 1.87 28.61 7.19
N ARG A 18 1.75 27.27 7.17
CA ARG A 18 2.29 26.41 8.25
C ARG A 18 2.94 25.13 7.72
N SER A 19 3.82 24.54 8.54
CA SER A 19 4.43 23.24 8.28
C SER A 19 3.38 22.19 7.90
N PRO A 20 3.66 21.32 6.91
CA PRO A 20 2.72 20.31 6.46
C PRO A 20 2.36 19.38 7.63
N THR A 21 1.07 19.24 7.89
CA THR A 21 0.58 18.33 8.94
C THR A 21 0.25 16.99 8.30
N TRP A 22 0.85 15.92 8.82
CA TRP A 22 0.61 14.56 8.36
C TRP A 22 -0.68 14.03 8.98
N THR A 23 -1.67 13.73 8.14
CA THR A 23 -2.94 13.13 8.57
C THR A 23 -2.93 11.66 8.15
N PRO A 24 -3.06 10.71 9.09
CA PRO A 24 -3.14 9.28 8.76
C PRO A 24 -4.48 8.94 8.09
N ILE A 25 -4.42 8.22 6.97
CA ILE A 25 -5.56 7.73 6.20
C ILE A 25 -5.81 6.25 6.50
N LEU A 26 -4.75 5.44 6.49
CA LEU A 26 -4.77 4.03 6.87
C LEU A 26 -3.81 3.80 8.02
N ARG A 27 -4.20 2.97 8.99
CA ARG A 27 -3.38 2.68 10.17
C ARG A 27 -3.37 1.18 10.42
N ASN A 28 -2.23 0.67 10.87
CA ASN A 28 -2.05 -0.70 11.32
C ASN A 28 -2.56 -1.78 10.35
N ILE A 29 -2.27 -1.62 9.06
CA ILE A 29 -2.70 -2.59 8.06
C ILE A 29 -1.74 -3.78 8.06
N ASN A 30 -2.29 -4.95 8.38
CA ASN A 30 -1.58 -6.22 8.36
C ASN A 30 -2.28 -7.15 7.36
N LEU A 31 -1.52 -7.67 6.41
CA LEU A 31 -2.03 -8.53 5.34
C LEU A 31 -1.02 -9.62 5.05
N ASN A 32 -1.48 -10.84 4.82
CA ASN A 32 -0.65 -11.91 4.31
C ASN A 32 -1.37 -12.52 3.10
N VAL A 33 -0.68 -12.58 1.96
CA VAL A 33 -1.19 -13.13 0.71
C VAL A 33 -0.23 -14.19 0.22
N GLN A 34 -0.71 -15.42 0.12
CA GLN A 34 0.05 -16.55 -0.38
C GLN A 34 0.21 -16.49 -1.91
N SER A 35 1.20 -17.22 -2.44
CA SER A 35 1.36 -17.34 -3.89
C SER A 35 0.14 -18.04 -4.49
N GLY A 36 -0.44 -17.48 -5.55
CA GLY A 36 -1.68 -17.98 -6.14
C GLY A 36 -2.96 -17.66 -5.34
N GLU A 37 -2.83 -16.99 -4.19
CA GLU A 37 -3.98 -16.48 -3.45
C GLU A 37 -4.50 -15.19 -4.07
N LEU A 38 -5.82 -15.09 -4.09
CA LEU A 38 -6.52 -13.98 -4.69
C LEU A 38 -7.23 -13.17 -3.60
N VAL A 39 -6.85 -11.90 -3.50
CA VAL A 39 -7.32 -11.00 -2.45
C VAL A 39 -7.94 -9.78 -3.10
N ALA A 40 -9.11 -9.40 -2.58
CA ALA A 40 -9.82 -8.20 -3.02
C ALA A 40 -9.92 -7.23 -1.85
N LEU A 41 -9.52 -5.98 -2.10
CA LEU A 41 -9.71 -4.88 -1.16
C LEU A 41 -11.14 -4.35 -1.30
N VAL A 42 -11.91 -4.39 -0.22
CA VAL A 42 -13.33 -4.03 -0.20
C VAL A 42 -13.62 -3.02 0.91
N GLY A 43 -14.65 -2.21 0.74
CA GLY A 43 -15.13 -1.20 1.70
C GLY A 43 -15.55 0.11 1.01
N GLY A 44 -15.78 1.17 1.77
CA GLY A 44 -16.32 2.44 1.28
C GLY A 44 -15.42 3.21 0.32
N SER A 45 -16.06 4.06 -0.50
CA SER A 45 -15.36 5.01 -1.36
C SER A 45 -14.59 6.03 -0.50
N GLY A 46 -13.29 6.20 -0.77
CA GLY A 46 -12.44 7.15 -0.04
C GLY A 46 -11.66 6.60 1.15
N GLU A 47 -11.80 5.31 1.49
CA GLU A 47 -11.07 4.69 2.62
C GLU A 47 -9.58 4.43 2.35
N GLY A 48 -9.07 4.74 1.15
CA GLY A 48 -7.65 4.61 0.83
C GLY A 48 -7.21 3.25 0.24
N LYS A 49 -8.14 2.44 -0.27
CA LYS A 49 -7.83 1.15 -0.94
C LYS A 49 -6.89 1.30 -2.12
N SER A 50 -7.16 2.27 -2.99
CA SER A 50 -6.30 2.60 -4.13
C SER A 50 -4.92 3.09 -3.66
N LEU A 51 -4.86 3.78 -2.53
CA LEU A 51 -3.60 4.25 -1.94
C LEU A 51 -2.77 3.10 -1.38
N LEU A 52 -3.43 2.11 -0.77
CA LEU A 52 -2.77 0.88 -0.33
C LEU A 52 -2.22 0.08 -1.52
N LEU A 53 -2.97 -0.03 -2.62
CA LEU A 53 -2.48 -0.64 -3.86
C LEU A 53 -1.28 0.13 -4.42
N GLN A 54 -1.36 1.46 -4.49
CA GLN A 54 -0.24 2.30 -4.93
C GLN A 54 0.99 2.12 -4.04
N ASN A 55 0.81 1.98 -2.72
CA ASN A 55 1.90 1.72 -1.79
C ASN A 55 2.60 0.38 -2.07
N ILE A 56 1.82 -0.70 -2.24
CA ILE A 56 2.35 -2.03 -2.60
C ILE A 56 3.12 -1.97 -3.93
N LEU A 57 2.59 -1.21 -4.89
CA LEU A 57 3.21 -1.04 -6.22
C LEU A 57 4.39 -0.07 -6.23
N GLY A 58 4.70 0.62 -5.12
CA GLY A 58 5.74 1.66 -5.09
C GLY A 58 5.39 2.92 -5.87
N LEU A 59 4.11 3.16 -6.11
CA LEU A 59 3.56 4.28 -6.87
C LEU A 59 2.92 5.34 -5.95
N LEU A 60 3.30 5.35 -4.68
CA LEU A 60 2.72 6.29 -3.71
C LEU A 60 3.12 7.74 -4.09
N PRO A 61 2.16 8.70 -4.11
CA PRO A 61 2.46 10.10 -4.38
C PRO A 61 3.44 10.70 -3.39
N THR A 62 4.21 11.71 -3.80
CA THR A 62 5.16 12.43 -2.93
C THR A 62 4.48 13.21 -1.80
N SER A 63 3.21 13.55 -1.96
CA SER A 63 2.35 14.15 -0.92
C SER A 63 1.92 13.16 0.16
N MET A 64 2.35 11.90 0.07
CA MET A 64 2.00 10.83 0.99
C MET A 64 3.23 10.14 1.55
N ARG A 65 3.08 9.57 2.74
CA ARG A 65 4.10 8.79 3.43
C ARG A 65 3.54 7.43 3.79
N SER A 66 4.36 6.42 3.55
CA SER A 66 4.15 5.05 4.00
C SER A 66 5.15 4.74 5.13
N SER A 67 4.67 4.09 6.18
CA SER A 67 5.48 3.48 7.23
C SER A 67 5.11 2.01 7.37
N GLY A 68 5.95 1.25 8.08
CA GLY A 68 5.80 -0.20 8.22
C GLY A 68 6.69 -0.98 7.27
N GLN A 69 6.37 -2.26 7.06
CA GLN A 69 7.16 -3.16 6.22
C GLN A 69 6.28 -3.87 5.20
N ILE A 70 6.75 -3.88 3.96
CA ILE A 70 6.18 -4.66 2.85
C ILE A 70 7.22 -5.71 2.49
N LEU A 71 6.83 -6.98 2.54
CA LEU A 71 7.69 -8.09 2.18
C LEU A 71 7.10 -8.83 0.97
N ILE A 72 7.94 -9.15 -0.02
CA ILE A 72 7.60 -10.07 -1.12
C ILE A 72 8.62 -11.20 -1.11
N ASP A 73 8.14 -12.43 -1.00
CA ASP A 73 8.98 -13.63 -0.91
C ASP A 73 10.04 -13.50 0.20
N ASP A 74 9.59 -12.99 1.36
CA ASP A 74 10.40 -12.69 2.56
C ASP A 74 11.49 -11.62 2.38
N GLN A 75 11.49 -10.90 1.25
CA GLN A 75 12.38 -9.76 1.01
C GLN A 75 11.68 -8.44 1.30
N ILE A 76 12.31 -7.59 2.12
CA ILE A 76 11.78 -6.26 2.44
C ILE A 76 11.90 -5.36 1.20
N ILE A 77 10.77 -4.77 0.82
CA ILE A 77 10.70 -3.78 -0.26
C ILE A 77 10.64 -2.39 0.35
N ASN A 78 11.71 -1.62 0.18
CA ASN A 78 11.74 -0.21 0.56
C ASN A 78 10.99 0.63 -0.48
N THR A 79 9.82 1.16 -0.11
CA THR A 79 8.95 2.00 -0.96
C THR A 79 9.66 3.22 -1.56
N GLY A 80 10.76 3.69 -0.95
CA GLY A 80 11.56 4.82 -1.45
C GLY A 80 12.55 4.51 -2.58
N GLN A 81 12.89 3.23 -2.83
CA GLN A 81 13.95 2.84 -3.78
C GLN A 81 13.41 2.17 -5.06
N GLN A 82 12.09 2.03 -5.22
CA GLN A 82 11.48 1.22 -6.27
C GLN A 82 11.53 1.81 -7.69
N ARG A 83 12.27 2.91 -7.92
CA ARG A 83 12.48 3.44 -9.29
C ARG A 83 13.11 2.41 -10.23
N HIS A 84 13.87 1.44 -9.70
CA HIS A 84 14.57 0.40 -10.47
C HIS A 84 13.76 -0.89 -10.67
N LEU A 85 12.71 -1.15 -9.86
CA LEU A 85 11.90 -2.38 -9.96
C LEU A 85 10.76 -2.28 -10.99
N ARG A 86 10.72 -1.19 -11.78
CA ARG A 86 9.69 -0.93 -12.82
C ARG A 86 9.68 -1.94 -13.97
N GLY A 87 10.62 -2.87 -14.02
CA GLY A 87 10.69 -3.96 -15.00
C GLY A 87 10.32 -5.35 -14.48
N ILE A 88 10.06 -5.52 -13.17
CA ILE A 88 9.57 -6.81 -12.66
C ILE A 88 8.05 -6.80 -12.81
N PRO A 89 7.48 -7.68 -13.64
CA PRO A 89 6.06 -7.70 -13.90
C PRO A 89 5.35 -8.22 -12.65
N LEU A 90 4.82 -7.32 -11.82
CA LEU A 90 3.66 -7.58 -10.96
C LEU A 90 2.40 -7.75 -11.84
N ALA A 91 2.49 -8.61 -12.85
CA ALA A 91 1.45 -8.93 -13.82
C ALA A 91 0.37 -9.88 -13.25
N ILE A 92 0.36 -10.14 -11.94
CA ILE A 92 -0.50 -11.16 -11.34
C ILE A 92 -1.51 -10.52 -10.39
N PHE A 93 -2.56 -9.96 -10.96
CA PHE A 93 -3.92 -10.00 -10.39
C PHE A 93 -4.93 -10.25 -11.53
N ARG A 94 -4.58 -11.13 -12.46
CA ARG A 94 -5.29 -11.32 -13.75
C ARG A 94 -6.51 -12.26 -13.68
N LYS A 95 -7.02 -12.59 -12.51
CA LYS A 95 -8.34 -13.22 -12.34
C LYS A 95 -8.80 -12.91 -10.93
N VAL A 96 -10.02 -12.38 -10.76
CA VAL A 96 -10.56 -11.75 -9.54
C VAL A 96 -11.65 -12.65 -8.92
N LEU A 97 -11.56 -12.92 -7.62
CA LEU A 97 -12.52 -13.63 -6.77
C LEU A 97 -12.16 -13.34 -5.30
N VAL A 98 -13.15 -13.05 -4.45
CA VAL A 98 -13.06 -12.06 -3.35
C VAL A 98 -12.88 -12.69 -1.96
N ARG A 99 -11.89 -12.22 -1.17
CA ARG A 99 -11.86 -12.35 0.31
C ARG A 99 -12.03 -10.96 0.94
N LEU A 100 -13.12 -10.75 1.67
CA LEU A 100 -13.46 -9.44 2.26
C LEU A 100 -12.57 -9.11 3.45
N ILE A 101 -11.70 -8.10 3.29
CA ILE A 101 -11.06 -7.41 4.41
C ILE A 101 -11.77 -6.07 4.55
N ARG A 102 -12.57 -5.91 5.61
CA ARG A 102 -13.07 -4.58 6.00
C ARG A 102 -11.90 -3.84 6.65
N CYS A 103 -11.53 -2.69 6.07
CA CYS A 103 -10.69 -1.69 6.74
C CYS A 103 -11.50 -0.97 7.81
#